data_AF-A0A3N9URI6-F1
#
_entry.id   AF-A0A3N9URI6-F1
#
_cell.length_a   1.000
_cell.length_b   1.000
_cell.length_c   1.000
_cell.angle_alpha   90.00
_cell.angle_beta   90.00
_cell.angle_gamma   90.00
#
_symmetry.space_group_name_H-M   'P 1'
#
loop_
_entity.id
_entity.type
_entity.pdbx_description
1 polymer ?
#
loop_
_entity_poly.entity_id
_entity_poly.type
_entity_poly.pdbx_seq_one_letter_code
_entity_poly.pdbx_strand_id
1 'polypeptide(L)'
;KIVETMGRNAGWLTAATALADDYAPDLIYVPERPFSQERFLADVEAVYRERGCVVIAACEGLKNADGSLVAARQDSLNRDAFGHPELGGLGQFLVDSVMGELKLKARLDKPGTMQRSSGLCISHVDSEEAFQVGAAAVRLAVAGTSGQMITLVRETDQPYRSSTGLVPLQVVANQEKRLPESFINADGNHVTQALKDYVRPLLGGPLPPYVTLASHRVKKILSMPSRPGYRNER
;
A
#
# COMPACT_ATOMS: atom_id res chain seq x y z
N LYS A 1 2.66 9.10 11.47
CA LYS A 1 1.40 9.14 10.70
C LYS A 1 1.26 7.82 9.98
N ILE A 2 0.11 7.18 10.13
CA ILE A 2 -0.18 5.89 9.52
C ILE A 2 -1.21 6.12 8.42
N VAL A 3 -0.96 5.56 7.24
CA VAL A 3 -1.85 5.56 6.09
C VAL A 3 -2.31 4.12 5.88
N GLU A 4 -3.58 3.84 6.20
CA GLU A 4 -4.19 2.54 5.91
C GLU A 4 -4.63 2.53 4.44
N THR A 5 -4.04 1.64 3.66
CA THR A 5 -4.32 1.45 2.23
C THR A 5 -5.13 0.17 2.02
N MET A 6 -5.98 0.13 0.99
CA MET A 6 -6.60 -1.13 0.61
C MET A 6 -5.57 -2.14 0.09
N GLY A 7 -5.91 -3.42 0.14
CA GLY A 7 -5.04 -4.48 -0.40
C GLY A 7 -5.22 -5.85 0.25
N ARG A 8 -6.45 -6.19 0.65
CA ARG A 8 -6.91 -7.48 1.21
C ARG A 8 -5.90 -8.64 1.26
N ASN A 9 -5.53 -9.23 0.13
CA ASN A 9 -4.64 -10.38 0.09
C ASN A 9 -3.28 -10.11 -0.56
N ALA A 10 -3.07 -8.91 -1.13
CA ALA A 10 -1.85 -8.55 -1.84
C ALA A 10 -1.51 -7.07 -1.68
N GLY A 11 -0.23 -6.77 -1.44
CA GLY A 11 0.24 -5.45 -1.06
C GLY A 11 0.52 -4.47 -2.20
N TRP A 12 0.11 -4.73 -3.45
CA TRP A 12 0.49 -3.92 -4.62
C TRP A 12 0.21 -2.42 -4.46
N LEU A 13 -0.96 -2.05 -3.92
CA LEU A 13 -1.33 -0.65 -3.70
C LEU A 13 -0.48 0.00 -2.60
N THR A 14 -0.27 -0.71 -1.49
CA THR A 14 0.57 -0.25 -0.38
C THR A 14 2.01 -0.08 -0.85
N ALA A 15 2.53 -1.04 -1.61
CA ALA A 15 3.88 -1.03 -2.14
C ALA A 15 4.11 0.12 -3.13
N ALA A 16 3.10 0.45 -3.95
CA ALA A 16 3.16 1.57 -4.90
C ALA A 16 3.37 2.94 -4.22
N THR A 17 3.08 3.09 -2.92
CA THR A 17 3.37 4.33 -2.18
C THR A 17 4.87 4.68 -2.15
N ALA A 18 5.75 3.69 -2.36
CA ALA A 18 7.18 3.91 -2.50
C ALA A 18 7.60 4.71 -3.75
N LEU A 19 6.69 4.91 -4.70
CA LEU A 19 6.89 5.74 -5.89
C LEU A 19 6.75 7.24 -5.61
N ALA A 20 6.36 7.63 -4.40
CA ALA A 20 6.35 9.03 -4.00
C ALA A 20 7.77 9.62 -3.79
N ASP A 21 8.82 8.84 -4.08
CA ASP A 21 10.23 9.23 -4.06
C ASP A 21 10.60 9.96 -2.74
N ASP A 22 10.93 11.25 -2.77
CA ASP A 22 11.28 12.02 -1.56
C ASP A 22 10.15 12.12 -0.51
N TYR A 23 8.91 11.82 -0.92
CA TYR A 23 7.72 11.79 -0.07
C TYR A 23 7.23 10.38 0.23
N ALA A 24 8.01 9.35 -0.13
CA ALA A 24 7.68 7.96 0.18
C ALA A 24 7.54 7.76 1.70
N PRO A 25 6.63 6.86 2.15
CA PRO A 25 6.58 6.45 3.54
C PRO A 25 7.94 5.90 3.99
N ASP A 26 8.32 6.20 5.24
CA ASP A 26 9.53 5.65 5.84
C ASP A 26 9.43 4.13 6.05
N LEU A 27 8.21 3.63 6.29
CA LEU A 27 7.92 2.21 6.48
C LEU A 27 6.70 1.78 5.65
N ILE A 28 6.77 0.60 5.05
CA ILE A 28 5.74 0.02 4.20
C ILE A 28 5.51 -1.44 4.61
N TYR A 29 4.29 -1.75 5.05
CA TYR A 29 3.91 -3.10 5.49
C TYR A 29 2.87 -3.73 4.56
N VAL A 30 3.19 -4.91 4.04
CA VAL A 30 2.40 -5.65 3.05
C VAL A 30 1.99 -7.03 3.59
N PRO A 31 0.84 -7.60 3.15
CA PRO A 31 0.31 -8.86 3.67
C PRO A 31 1.15 -10.09 3.32
N GLU A 32 2.08 -9.96 2.37
CA GLU A 32 3.02 -11.01 1.99
C GLU A 32 4.11 -11.28 3.05
N ARG A 33 4.27 -10.40 4.05
CA ARG A 33 5.13 -10.64 5.22
C ARG A 33 4.29 -10.74 6.50
N PRO A 34 4.55 -11.74 7.35
CA PRO A 34 3.93 -11.81 8.67
C PRO A 34 4.20 -10.55 9.49
N PHE A 35 3.13 -9.95 9.99
CA PHE A 35 3.20 -8.82 10.90
C PHE A 35 3.64 -9.26 12.29
N SER A 36 4.54 -8.48 12.89
CA SER A 36 4.93 -8.57 14.29
C SER A 36 4.82 -7.19 14.89
N GLN A 37 3.96 -7.04 15.90
CA GLN A 37 3.78 -5.76 16.60
C GLN A 37 5.08 -5.29 17.27
N GLU A 38 5.85 -6.21 17.86
CA GLU A 38 7.14 -5.91 18.48
C GLU A 38 8.12 -5.30 17.47
N ARG A 39 8.32 -5.96 16.31
CA ARG A 39 9.20 -5.45 15.25
C ARG A 39 8.69 -4.13 14.70
N PHE A 40 7.38 -4.02 14.47
CA PHE A 40 6.77 -2.78 14.02
C PHE A 40 7.07 -1.60 14.96
N LEU A 41 6.93 -1.79 16.27
CA LEU A 41 7.22 -0.75 17.25
C LEU A 41 8.71 -0.39 17.29
N ALA A 42 9.60 -1.39 17.17
CA ALA A 42 11.04 -1.17 17.10
C ALA A 42 11.43 -0.35 15.84
N ASP A 43 10.87 -0.69 14.69
CA ASP A 43 11.10 0.04 13.43
C ASP A 43 10.61 1.48 13.53
N VAL A 44 9.41 1.69 14.09
CA VAL A 44 8.85 3.04 14.30
C VAL A 44 9.73 3.85 15.24
N GLU A 45 10.19 3.27 16.35
CA GLU A 45 11.08 3.96 17.28
C GLU A 45 12.42 4.32 16.63
N ALA A 46 13.01 3.42 15.86
CA ALA A 46 14.28 3.65 15.16
C ALA A 46 14.18 4.85 14.20
N VAL A 47 13.17 4.85 13.30
CA VAL A 47 12.96 5.96 12.36
C VAL A 47 12.64 7.25 13.10
N TYR A 48 11.84 7.18 14.17
CA TYR A 48 11.47 8.35 14.96
C TYR A 48 12.68 9.01 15.63
N ARG A 49 13.62 8.22 16.17
CA ARG A 49 14.84 8.74 16.80
C ARG A 49 15.73 9.47 15.80
N GLU A 50 15.76 9.03 14.55
CA GLU A 50 16.54 9.66 13.48
C GLU A 50 15.87 10.95 12.96
N ARG A 51 14.56 10.89 12.65
CA ARG A 51 13.86 11.92 11.88
C ARG A 51 12.94 12.83 12.70
N GLY A 52 12.56 12.40 13.90
CA GLY A 52 11.57 13.09 14.75
C GLY A 52 10.12 12.97 14.26
N CYS A 53 9.89 12.26 13.16
CA CYS A 53 8.59 11.88 12.62
C CYS A 53 8.71 10.58 11.83
N VAL A 54 7.58 9.90 11.61
CA VAL A 54 7.50 8.66 10.83
C VAL A 54 6.22 8.69 10.01
N VAL A 55 6.29 8.35 8.73
CA VAL A 55 5.17 8.10 7.82
C VAL A 55 5.16 6.61 7.48
N ILE A 56 4.01 5.97 7.65
CA ILE A 56 3.87 4.53 7.50
C ILE A 56 2.73 4.26 6.53
N ALA A 57 2.95 3.45 5.51
CA ALA A 57 1.88 2.87 4.70
C ALA A 57 1.66 1.41 5.14
N ALA A 58 0.43 1.06 5.50
CA ALA A 58 0.07 -0.29 5.91
C ALA A 58 -1.12 -0.79 5.09
N CYS A 59 -1.02 -2.02 4.61
CA CYS A 59 -2.11 -2.69 3.91
C CYS A 59 -3.18 -3.14 4.91
N GLU A 60 -4.46 -2.82 4.72
CA GLU A 60 -5.57 -3.28 5.58
C GLU A 60 -5.59 -4.82 5.80
N GLY A 61 -4.98 -5.57 4.88
CA GLY A 61 -4.92 -7.02 4.85
C GLY A 61 -3.76 -7.66 5.61
N LEU A 62 -2.99 -6.91 6.43
CA LEU A 62 -1.86 -7.49 7.18
C LEU A 62 -2.25 -8.76 7.94
N LYS A 63 -1.36 -9.74 7.92
CA LYS A 63 -1.57 -11.06 8.51
C LYS A 63 -0.53 -11.35 9.59
N ASN A 64 -0.96 -12.00 10.66
CA ASN A 64 -0.07 -12.58 11.66
C ASN A 64 0.68 -13.80 11.08
N ALA A 65 1.64 -14.33 11.84
CA ALA A 65 2.41 -15.52 11.45
C ALA A 65 1.56 -16.78 11.21
N ASP A 66 0.39 -16.87 11.84
CA ASP A 66 -0.59 -17.96 11.65
C ASP A 66 -1.51 -17.74 10.43
N GLY A 67 -1.34 -16.63 9.70
CA GLY A 67 -2.15 -16.26 8.55
C GLY A 67 -3.47 -15.57 8.87
N SER A 68 -3.81 -15.38 10.16
CA SER A 68 -4.98 -14.61 10.58
C SER A 68 -4.79 -13.11 10.31
N LEU A 69 -5.88 -12.38 10.08
CA LEU A 69 -5.83 -10.93 9.93
C LEU A 69 -5.45 -10.26 11.26
N VAL A 70 -4.51 -9.32 11.22
CA VAL A 70 -4.03 -8.59 12.42
C VAL A 70 -5.17 -7.86 13.13
N ALA A 71 -6.04 -7.22 12.35
CA ALA A 71 -7.21 -6.52 12.85
C ALA A 71 -8.47 -7.00 12.10
N ALA A 72 -8.94 -8.19 12.46
CA ALA A 72 -10.26 -8.66 12.03
C ALA A 72 -11.35 -7.97 12.85
N ARG A 73 -12.34 -7.36 12.20
CA ARG A 73 -13.60 -7.03 12.90
C ARG A 73 -14.33 -8.33 13.21
N GLN A 74 -14.60 -8.58 14.49
CA GLN A 74 -15.32 -9.79 14.95
C GLN A 74 -16.84 -9.70 14.75
N ASP A 75 -17.38 -8.57 14.27
CA ASP A 75 -18.82 -8.41 14.10
C ASP A 75 -19.34 -9.24 12.94
N SER A 76 -20.13 -10.27 13.29
CA SER A 76 -20.70 -11.30 12.42
C SER A 76 -21.69 -10.79 11.34
N LEU A 77 -21.98 -9.49 11.32
CA LEU A 77 -22.87 -8.85 10.35
C LEU A 77 -22.17 -8.42 9.05
N ASN A 78 -20.83 -8.37 9.04
CA ASN A 78 -20.07 -7.82 7.92
C ASN A 78 -19.25 -8.91 7.22
N ARG A 79 -19.94 -9.84 6.57
CA ARG A 79 -19.36 -10.66 5.51
C ARG A 79 -19.77 -10.07 4.17
N ASP A 80 -18.83 -9.93 3.24
CA ASP A 80 -19.21 -9.52 1.87
C ASP A 80 -20.06 -10.60 1.19
N ALA A 81 -20.57 -10.31 -0.02
CA ALA A 81 -21.40 -11.24 -0.81
C ALA A 81 -20.69 -12.57 -1.14
N PHE A 82 -19.37 -12.67 -0.91
CA PHE A 82 -18.55 -13.86 -1.13
C PHE A 82 -18.16 -14.57 0.20
N GLY A 83 -18.72 -14.14 1.33
CA GLY A 83 -18.55 -14.80 2.64
C GLY A 83 -17.28 -14.42 3.39
N HIS A 84 -16.57 -13.40 2.92
CA HIS A 84 -15.30 -12.94 3.43
C HIS A 84 -15.42 -11.97 4.61
N PRO A 85 -14.55 -12.02 5.65
CA PRO A 85 -14.55 -11.05 6.74
C PRO A 85 -14.32 -9.62 6.22
N GLU A 86 -15.14 -8.66 6.66
CA GLU A 86 -14.95 -7.24 6.40
C GLU A 86 -13.62 -6.77 6.99
N LEU A 87 -12.85 -6.09 6.15
CA LEU A 87 -11.58 -5.49 6.52
C LEU A 87 -11.81 -4.08 7.07
N GLY A 88 -11.06 -3.74 8.11
CA GLY A 88 -11.01 -2.38 8.62
C GLY A 88 -10.63 -2.32 10.10
N GLY A 89 -9.84 -1.32 10.47
CA GLY A 89 -9.41 -1.10 11.85
C GLY A 89 -7.93 -1.36 12.09
N LEU A 90 -7.19 -1.87 11.10
CA LEU A 90 -5.74 -2.05 11.19
C LEU A 90 -5.04 -0.73 11.52
N GLY A 91 -5.35 0.33 10.79
CA GLY A 91 -4.74 1.64 10.97
C GLY A 91 -4.99 2.20 12.37
N GLN A 92 -6.17 1.97 12.94
CA GLN A 92 -6.48 2.37 14.31
C GLN A 92 -5.71 1.52 15.32
N PHE A 93 -5.68 0.20 15.12
CA PHE A 93 -4.87 -0.72 15.94
C PHE A 93 -3.38 -0.31 15.98
N LEU A 94 -2.80 0.05 14.83
CA LEU A 94 -1.42 0.52 14.76
C LEU A 94 -1.22 1.87 15.45
N VAL A 95 -2.18 2.81 15.32
CA VAL A 95 -2.17 4.09 16.04
C VAL A 95 -2.17 3.87 17.55
N ASP A 96 -3.07 3.01 18.03
CA ASP A 96 -3.23 2.71 19.45
C ASP A 96 -1.97 2.00 20.00
N SER A 97 -1.38 1.09 19.22
CA SER A 97 -0.11 0.43 19.55
C SER A 97 1.03 1.43 19.73
N VAL A 98 1.21 2.36 18.78
CA VAL A 98 2.26 3.39 18.86
C VAL A 98 2.03 4.33 20.03
N MET A 99 0.79 4.74 20.27
CA MET A 99 0.45 5.64 21.39
C MET A 99 0.57 4.95 22.75
N GLY A 100 0.20 3.67 22.81
CA GLY A 100 0.24 2.85 24.01
C GLY A 100 1.67 2.53 24.44
N GLU A 101 2.48 2.03 23.52
CA GLU A 101 3.82 1.50 23.84
C GLU A 101 4.90 2.58 23.76
N LEU A 102 4.93 3.37 22.68
CA LEU A 102 5.99 4.36 22.45
C LEU A 102 5.67 5.75 23.03
N LYS A 103 4.43 5.97 23.48
CA LYS A 103 3.94 7.29 23.95
C LYS A 103 4.16 8.41 22.92
N LEU A 104 4.15 8.06 21.64
CA LEU A 104 4.27 8.99 20.52
C LEU A 104 2.89 9.38 20.01
N LYS A 105 2.73 10.65 19.61
CA LYS A 105 1.47 11.10 18.99
C LYS A 105 1.34 10.50 17.60
N ALA A 106 0.35 9.64 17.39
CA ALA A 106 0.02 9.07 16.10
C ALA A 106 -1.30 9.63 15.54
N ARG A 107 -1.49 9.48 14.23
CA ARG A 107 -2.69 9.86 13.47
C ARG A 107 -2.87 8.88 12.33
N LEU A 108 -4.11 8.56 12.03
CA LEU A 108 -4.53 7.71 10.92
C LEU A 108 -5.10 8.57 9.77
N ASP A 109 -4.65 8.29 8.55
CA ASP A 109 -5.36 8.63 7.33
C ASP A 109 -5.82 7.34 6.64
N LYS A 110 -7.07 7.28 6.20
CA LYS A 110 -7.63 6.15 5.45
C LYS A 110 -8.30 6.71 4.19
N PRO A 111 -7.66 6.63 3.00
CA PRO A 111 -8.20 7.20 1.77
C PRO A 111 -9.55 6.61 1.35
N GLY A 112 -9.85 5.36 1.74
CA GLY A 112 -11.15 4.73 1.49
C GLY A 112 -11.47 4.62 0.00
N THR A 113 -12.60 5.17 -0.44
CA THR A 113 -12.98 5.13 -1.86
C THR A 113 -12.09 6.01 -2.74
N MET A 114 -11.49 7.07 -2.19
CA MET A 114 -10.70 8.03 -2.98
C MET A 114 -9.54 7.36 -3.73
N GLN A 115 -8.91 6.34 -3.14
CA GLN A 115 -7.79 5.62 -3.78
C GLN A 115 -8.19 4.77 -4.99
N ARG A 116 -9.49 4.54 -5.24
CA ARG A 116 -9.99 3.75 -6.40
C ARG A 116 -10.94 4.52 -7.31
N SER A 117 -11.24 5.78 -7.01
CA SER A 117 -12.19 6.61 -7.78
C SER A 117 -11.65 7.99 -8.12
N SER A 118 -10.34 8.22 -8.00
CA SER A 118 -9.73 9.51 -8.32
C SER A 118 -9.53 9.65 -9.84
N GLY A 119 -10.57 10.12 -10.52
CA GLY A 119 -10.52 10.41 -11.96
C GLY A 119 -9.45 11.43 -12.36
N LEU A 120 -9.10 12.33 -11.43
CA LEU A 120 -8.05 13.34 -11.62
C LEU A 120 -6.63 12.77 -11.59
N CYS A 121 -6.45 11.56 -11.06
CA CYS A 121 -5.15 10.90 -10.90
C CYS A 121 -5.04 9.61 -11.72
N ILE A 122 -5.82 9.48 -12.80
CA ILE A 122 -5.77 8.30 -13.67
C ILE A 122 -4.41 8.24 -14.37
N SER A 123 -3.76 7.08 -14.30
CA SER A 123 -2.61 6.77 -15.14
C SER A 123 -3.06 6.65 -16.59
N HIS A 124 -2.37 7.34 -17.50
CA HIS A 124 -2.67 7.20 -18.93
C HIS A 124 -2.46 5.75 -19.41
N VAL A 125 -1.45 5.05 -18.87
CA VAL A 125 -1.16 3.65 -19.18
C VAL A 125 -2.31 2.76 -18.72
N ASP A 126 -2.79 2.92 -17.50
CA ASP A 126 -3.95 2.16 -16.99
C ASP A 126 -5.21 2.45 -17.81
N SER A 127 -5.44 3.71 -18.18
CA SER A 127 -6.58 4.10 -19.03
C SER A 127 -6.53 3.45 -20.42
N GLU A 128 -5.37 3.44 -21.07
CA GLU A 128 -5.19 2.84 -22.39
C GLU A 128 -5.31 1.32 -22.33
N GLU A 129 -4.66 0.68 -21.36
CA GLU A 129 -4.71 -0.77 -21.16
C GLU A 129 -6.14 -1.24 -20.83
N ALA A 130 -6.87 -0.52 -19.99
CA ALA A 130 -8.27 -0.82 -19.68
C ALA A 130 -9.16 -0.76 -20.94
N PHE A 131 -8.95 0.24 -21.80
CA PHE A 131 -9.66 0.33 -23.08
C PHE A 131 -9.29 -0.82 -24.02
N GLN A 132 -8.00 -1.14 -24.15
CA GLN A 132 -7.50 -2.24 -24.99
C GLN A 132 -8.09 -3.58 -24.57
N VAL A 133 -8.13 -3.86 -23.27
CA VAL A 133 -8.73 -5.07 -22.70
C VAL A 133 -10.21 -5.17 -23.06
N GLY A 134 -10.99 -4.10 -22.87
CA GLY A 134 -12.40 -4.08 -23.23
C GLY A 134 -12.65 -4.29 -24.73
N ALA A 135 -11.89 -3.60 -25.57
CA ALA A 135 -12.01 -3.72 -27.03
C ALA A 135 -11.63 -5.13 -27.54
N ALA A 136 -10.59 -5.73 -26.97
CA ALA A 136 -10.18 -7.10 -27.31
C ALA A 136 -11.25 -8.12 -26.90
N ALA A 137 -11.83 -7.97 -25.71
CA ALA A 137 -12.89 -8.85 -25.22
C ALA A 137 -14.12 -8.84 -26.16
N VAL A 138 -14.58 -7.66 -26.59
CA VAL A 138 -15.72 -7.54 -27.51
C VAL A 138 -15.43 -8.20 -28.86
N ARG A 139 -14.24 -7.96 -29.44
CA ARG A 139 -13.86 -8.58 -30.72
C ARG A 139 -13.91 -10.10 -30.66
N LEU A 140 -13.38 -10.70 -29.60
CA LEU A 140 -13.37 -12.14 -29.42
C LEU A 140 -14.76 -12.72 -29.13
N ALA A 141 -15.58 -12.03 -28.34
CA ALA A 141 -16.96 -12.43 -28.08
C ALA A 141 -17.79 -12.47 -29.38
N VAL A 142 -17.65 -11.47 -30.25
CA VAL A 142 -18.31 -11.43 -31.57
C VAL A 142 -17.81 -12.57 -32.48
N ALA A 143 -16.54 -12.95 -32.37
CA ALA A 143 -15.97 -14.10 -33.08
C ALA A 143 -16.37 -15.46 -32.47
N GLY A 144 -17.25 -15.48 -31.47
CA GLY A 144 -17.75 -16.72 -30.83
C GLY A 144 -16.84 -17.30 -29.76
N THR A 145 -15.80 -16.59 -29.32
CA THR A 145 -14.93 -17.03 -28.23
C THR A 145 -15.61 -16.79 -26.87
N SER A 146 -15.58 -17.80 -25.99
CA SER A 146 -16.15 -17.74 -24.64
C SER A 146 -15.27 -18.51 -23.66
N GLY A 147 -15.48 -18.30 -22.35
CA GLY A 147 -14.75 -19.00 -21.29
C GLY A 147 -13.30 -18.53 -21.09
N GLN A 148 -12.94 -17.37 -21.62
CA GLN A 148 -11.59 -16.80 -21.58
C GLN A 148 -11.58 -15.43 -20.89
N MET A 149 -10.44 -15.07 -20.31
CA MET A 149 -10.14 -13.73 -19.80
C MET A 149 -9.04 -13.10 -20.66
N ILE A 150 -9.19 -11.81 -20.99
CA ILE A 150 -8.11 -11.03 -21.59
C ILE A 150 -7.04 -10.78 -20.53
N THR A 151 -5.77 -10.98 -20.90
CA THR A 151 -4.63 -10.63 -20.06
C THR A 151 -3.87 -9.45 -20.64
N LEU A 152 -3.14 -8.73 -19.80
CA LEU A 152 -2.09 -7.81 -20.22
C LEU A 152 -0.75 -8.53 -20.10
N VAL A 153 -0.05 -8.66 -21.22
CA VAL A 153 1.27 -9.29 -21.32
C VAL A 153 2.29 -8.18 -21.47
N ARG A 154 3.16 -8.02 -20.46
CA ARG A 154 4.26 -7.06 -20.53
C ARG A 154 5.33 -7.59 -21.48
N GLU A 155 5.60 -6.82 -22.54
CA GLU A 155 6.56 -7.18 -23.60
C GLU A 155 7.94 -6.59 -23.32
N THR A 156 7.98 -5.31 -22.94
CA THR A 156 9.23 -4.58 -22.68
C THR A 156 9.05 -3.63 -21.49
N ASP A 157 10.11 -3.41 -20.71
CA ASP A 157 10.10 -2.47 -19.58
C ASP A 157 10.50 -1.04 -20.00
N GLN A 158 11.44 -0.90 -20.95
CA GLN A 158 11.98 0.39 -21.38
C GLN A 158 12.22 0.42 -22.91
N PRO A 159 11.34 1.07 -23.70
CA PRO A 159 10.07 1.69 -23.28
C PRO A 159 9.08 0.62 -22.79
N TYR A 160 8.20 1.00 -21.87
CA TYR A 160 7.14 0.10 -21.42
C TYR A 160 6.17 -0.20 -22.56
N ARG A 161 5.91 -1.49 -22.80
CA ARG A 161 4.90 -1.96 -23.74
C ARG A 161 4.18 -3.18 -23.21
N SER A 162 2.89 -3.22 -23.45
CA SER A 162 2.06 -4.40 -23.18
C SER A 162 1.24 -4.77 -24.42
N SER A 163 0.88 -6.04 -24.50
CA SER A 163 -0.05 -6.58 -25.49
C SER A 163 -1.20 -7.31 -24.78
N THR A 164 -2.27 -7.62 -25.51
CA THR A 164 -3.38 -8.41 -24.97
C THR A 164 -3.14 -9.89 -25.23
N GLY A 165 -3.25 -10.72 -24.18
CA GLY A 165 -3.25 -12.18 -24.29
C GLY A 165 -4.59 -12.81 -23.91
N LEU A 166 -4.64 -14.14 -23.90
CA LEU A 166 -5.80 -14.92 -23.48
C LEU A 166 -5.43 -16.01 -22.50
N VAL A 167 -6.29 -16.23 -21.51
CA VAL A 167 -6.18 -17.32 -20.56
C VAL A 167 -7.57 -17.91 -20.26
N PRO A 168 -7.71 -19.24 -20.15
CA PRO A 168 -8.98 -19.85 -19.76
C PRO A 168 -9.40 -19.41 -18.35
N LEU A 169 -10.67 -19.09 -18.15
CA LEU A 169 -11.19 -18.62 -16.85
C LEU A 169 -10.89 -19.61 -15.71
N GLN A 170 -10.96 -20.91 -15.98
CA GLN A 170 -10.67 -21.97 -15.01
C GLN A 170 -9.23 -21.96 -14.48
N VAL A 171 -8.29 -21.35 -15.22
CA VAL A 171 -6.88 -21.23 -14.80
C VAL A 171 -6.69 -20.07 -13.82
N VAL A 172 -7.53 -19.03 -13.91
CA VAL A 172 -7.39 -17.79 -13.13
C VAL A 172 -8.39 -17.66 -11.98
N ALA A 173 -9.50 -18.39 -12.03
CA ALA A 173 -10.51 -18.37 -10.97
C ALA A 173 -9.88 -18.74 -9.62
N ASN A 174 -10.14 -17.92 -8.59
CA ASN A 174 -9.61 -18.07 -7.23
C ASN A 174 -8.08 -17.97 -7.09
N GLN A 175 -7.37 -17.56 -8.14
CA GLN A 175 -5.92 -17.34 -8.08
C GLN A 175 -5.61 -15.87 -7.75
N GLU A 176 -4.52 -15.66 -7.02
CA GLU A 176 -4.06 -14.33 -6.61
C GLU A 176 -2.64 -14.06 -7.13
N LYS A 177 -2.41 -12.88 -7.70
CA LYS A 177 -1.06 -12.40 -8.01
C LYS A 177 -0.53 -11.64 -6.79
N ARG A 178 0.27 -12.31 -5.97
CA ARG A 178 0.95 -11.69 -4.81
C ARG A 178 2.21 -10.93 -5.22
N LEU A 179 2.68 -10.04 -4.35
CA LEU A 179 4.02 -9.44 -4.50
C LEU A 179 5.08 -10.54 -4.48
N PRO A 180 5.99 -10.58 -5.48
CA PRO A 180 7.20 -11.40 -5.43
C PRO A 180 8.03 -11.09 -4.18
N GLU A 181 8.73 -12.10 -3.65
CA GLU A 181 9.63 -11.92 -2.51
C GLU A 181 10.72 -10.87 -2.79
N SER A 182 11.23 -10.85 -4.03
CA SER A 182 12.24 -9.87 -4.48
C SER A 182 11.76 -8.43 -4.48
N PHE A 183 10.46 -8.17 -4.32
CA PHE A 183 9.87 -6.83 -4.28
C PHE A 183 9.82 -6.24 -2.86
N ILE A 184 10.12 -7.05 -1.84
CA ILE A 184 10.08 -6.67 -0.43
C ILE A 184 11.52 -6.69 0.11
N ASN A 185 11.89 -5.71 0.93
CA ASN A 185 13.23 -5.68 1.53
C ASN A 185 13.42 -6.85 2.51
N ALA A 186 14.67 -7.09 2.90
CA ALA A 186 15.02 -8.19 3.80
C ALA A 186 14.32 -8.09 5.16
N ASP A 187 14.15 -6.87 5.67
CA ASP A 187 13.51 -6.61 6.98
C ASP A 187 11.99 -6.73 6.93
N GLY A 188 11.37 -6.75 5.74
CA GLY A 188 9.93 -6.90 5.56
C GLY A 188 9.10 -5.64 5.87
N ASN A 189 9.77 -4.50 6.03
CA ASN A 189 9.17 -3.21 6.41
C ASN A 189 9.35 -2.12 5.34
N HIS A 190 9.82 -2.49 4.14
CA HIS A 190 9.90 -1.64 2.96
C HIS A 190 9.90 -2.49 1.68
N VAL A 191 9.93 -1.82 0.52
CA VAL A 191 10.01 -2.43 -0.82
C VAL A 191 11.37 -2.20 -1.48
N THR A 192 11.72 -3.02 -2.46
CA THR A 192 13.00 -2.94 -3.19
C THR A 192 12.91 -2.06 -4.45
N GLN A 193 14.06 -1.80 -5.07
CA GLN A 193 14.11 -1.14 -6.37
C GLN A 193 13.40 -1.94 -7.47
N ALA A 194 13.43 -3.28 -7.41
CA ALA A 194 12.76 -4.13 -8.38
C ALA A 194 11.24 -3.90 -8.40
N LEU A 195 10.61 -3.65 -7.25
CA LEU A 195 9.21 -3.21 -7.21
C LEU A 195 9.04 -1.86 -7.91
N LYS A 196 9.89 -0.87 -7.56
CA LYS A 196 9.81 0.48 -8.14
C LYS A 196 9.92 0.43 -9.66
N ASP A 197 10.86 -0.36 -10.19
CA ASP A 197 11.07 -0.53 -11.63
C ASP A 197 9.85 -1.19 -12.31
N TYR A 198 9.23 -2.16 -11.65
CA TYR A 198 8.03 -2.82 -12.17
C TYR A 198 6.81 -1.89 -12.22
N VAL A 199 6.56 -1.13 -11.15
CA VAL A 199 5.33 -0.32 -10.99
C VAL A 199 5.47 1.06 -11.65
N ARG A 200 6.66 1.66 -11.69
CA ARG A 200 6.85 3.04 -12.18
C ARG A 200 6.30 3.27 -13.59
N PRO A 201 6.52 2.39 -14.59
CA PRO A 201 5.95 2.60 -15.91
C PRO A 201 4.41 2.58 -15.93
N LEU A 202 3.78 1.88 -14.99
CA LEU A 202 2.32 1.77 -14.89
C LEU A 202 1.65 3.08 -14.44
N LEU A 203 2.40 4.04 -13.89
CA LEU A 203 1.89 5.38 -13.59
C LEU A 203 1.70 6.24 -14.86
N GLY A 204 2.33 5.86 -15.98
CA GLY A 204 2.23 6.57 -17.25
C GLY A 204 2.88 7.96 -17.29
N GLY A 205 3.64 8.33 -16.27
CA GLY A 205 4.32 9.62 -16.16
C GLY A 205 4.88 9.87 -14.75
N PRO A 206 5.60 10.99 -14.55
CA PRO A 206 5.99 11.41 -13.21
C PRO A 206 4.74 11.74 -12.38
N LEU A 207 4.88 11.70 -11.05
CA LEU A 207 3.85 12.21 -10.16
C LEU A 207 3.64 13.73 -10.39
N PRO A 208 2.44 14.26 -10.11
CA PRO A 208 2.19 15.69 -10.17
C PRO A 208 3.23 16.47 -9.34
N PRO A 209 3.65 17.66 -9.80
CA PRO A 209 4.59 18.47 -9.04
C PRO A 209 3.94 18.91 -7.72
N TYR A 210 4.50 18.46 -6.60
CA TYR A 210 4.10 18.87 -5.27
C TYR A 210 5.01 19.99 -4.75
N VAL A 211 4.42 20.99 -4.10
CA VAL A 211 5.19 22.11 -3.51
C VAL A 211 5.91 21.64 -2.25
N THR A 212 7.22 21.87 -2.19
CA THR A 212 8.02 21.72 -0.97
C THR A 212 8.19 23.08 -0.29
N LEU A 213 7.99 23.14 1.02
CA LEU A 213 8.28 24.33 1.81
C LEU A 213 9.68 24.25 2.41
N ALA A 214 10.43 25.36 2.36
CA ALA A 214 11.71 25.47 3.05
C ALA A 214 11.50 25.40 4.57
N SER A 215 12.26 24.52 5.24
CA SER A 215 12.17 24.37 6.70
C SER A 215 12.97 25.45 7.42
N HIS A 216 12.35 26.60 7.68
CA HIS A 216 12.93 27.66 8.51
C HIS A 216 12.60 27.40 9.98
N ARG A 217 13.44 26.62 10.67
CA ARG A 217 13.26 26.35 12.10
C ARG A 217 13.51 27.62 12.93
N VAL A 218 12.52 28.00 13.74
CA VAL A 218 12.64 29.14 14.66
C VAL A 218 13.14 28.65 16.01
N LYS A 219 14.04 29.42 16.64
CA LYS A 219 14.55 29.10 17.98
C LYS A 219 13.40 29.06 18.98
N LYS A 220 13.32 27.96 19.74
CA LYS A 220 12.34 27.81 20.81
C LYS A 220 12.66 28.80 21.93
N ILE A 221 11.76 29.77 22.17
CA ILE A 221 11.90 30.79 23.22
C ILE A 221 11.06 30.51 24.48
N LEU A 222 10.16 29.52 24.42
CA LEU A 222 9.33 29.09 25.55
C LEU A 222 9.79 27.73 26.06
N SER A 223 10.17 27.65 27.33
CA SER A 223 10.27 26.38 28.05
C SER A 223 8.85 25.85 28.27
N MET A 224 8.52 24.70 27.68
CA MET A 224 7.27 24.02 28.01
C MET A 224 7.33 23.59 29.48
N PRO A 225 6.27 23.79 30.28
CA PRO A 225 6.22 23.20 31.62
C PRO A 225 6.42 21.69 31.48
N SER A 226 7.27 21.12 32.34
CA SER A 226 7.54 19.69 32.38
C SER A 226 6.22 18.94 32.48
N ARG A 227 5.81 18.27 31.40
CA ARG A 227 4.72 17.30 31.47
C ARG A 227 5.23 16.11 32.31
N PRO A 228 4.57 15.74 33.41
CA PRO A 228 4.99 14.57 34.17
C PRO A 228 4.93 13.35 33.24
N GLY A 229 6.08 12.68 33.04
CA GLY A 229 6.19 11.44 32.25
C GLY A 229 7.05 11.50 30.98
N TYR A 230 7.52 12.67 30.53
CA TYR A 230 8.45 12.76 29.38
C TYR A 230 9.89 13.00 29.88
N ARG A 231 10.71 11.95 29.94
CA ARG A 231 12.17 12.09 30.10
C ARG A 231 12.75 12.51 28.75
N ASN A 232 13.16 13.76 28.63
CA ASN A 232 14.17 14.16 27.65
C ASN A 232 15.53 13.76 28.21
N GLU A 233 16.06 12.61 27.81
CA GLU A 233 17.50 12.37 27.87
C GLU A 233 18.11 12.85 26.54
N ARG A 234 19.24 13.53 26.67
CA ARG A 234 19.80 14.51 25.74
C ARG A 234 20.43 13.91 24.49
#